data_AF-A0A8S3WS70-F1
#
_entry.id   AF-A0A8S3WS70-F1
#
_cell.length_a   1.000
_cell.length_b   1.000
_cell.length_c   1.000
_cell.angle_alpha   90.00
_cell.angle_beta   90.00
_cell.angle_gamma   90.00
#
_symmetry.space_group_name_H-M   'P 1'
#
loop_
_entity.id
_entity.type
_entity.pdbx_description
1 polymer ?
#
loop_
_entity_poly.entity_id
_entity_poly.type
_entity_poly.pdbx_seq_one_letter_code
_entity_poly.pdbx_strand_id
1 'polypeptide(L)'
;MSDSKEDRLAKKGLSERRRKARIKSDPELYAVHKEKDRQRYYKRKNEGKIKSVSELDPRQQGIFREGSRIYSNKHNLKRRRKEMRCLEEDLVIVPEVTDKTDDPLVTSQSQTVLQTEASSYVALLPSSSSVVSFPLPQRIKAYRGSSAPLSPPSDVSKISKLCTRSSVRVIEKEFPPTPKANKKLNTKVIICRLKYRMNKIYQLQKEKIDELKTVNERQRKQIYRLKYQSAKLREYEYISKNNTEDIKQSESDTIKTIVCVLGRKSSLPRKRIKN
;
A
#
# COMPACT_ATOMS: atom_id res chain seq x y z
N MET A 1 46.56 14.95 11.33
CA MET A 1 45.38 14.35 10.70
C MET A 1 44.14 14.89 11.38
N SER A 2 43.37 15.76 10.73
CA SER A 2 42.12 16.30 11.29
C SER A 2 40.98 15.32 11.02
N ASP A 3 40.29 14.88 12.09
CA ASP A 3 39.10 14.04 12.00
C ASP A 3 38.09 14.61 10.99
N SER A 4 37.51 13.74 10.16
CA SER A 4 36.43 14.13 9.25
C SER A 4 35.24 14.66 10.06
N LYS A 5 34.43 15.52 9.43
CA LYS A 5 33.21 16.06 10.04
C LYS A 5 32.28 14.95 10.53
N GLU A 6 32.26 13.83 9.81
CA GLU A 6 31.45 12.65 10.15
C GLU A 6 31.96 11.96 11.41
N ASP A 7 33.28 11.79 11.55
CA ASP A 7 33.90 11.17 12.73
C ASP A 7 33.65 11.98 14.00
N ARG A 8 33.72 13.32 13.90
CA ARG A 8 33.41 14.22 15.03
C ARG A 8 31.96 14.08 15.47
N LEU A 9 31.03 13.94 14.53
CA LEU A 9 29.60 13.69 14.82
C LEU A 9 29.38 12.32 15.44
N ALA A 10 30.04 11.28 14.92
CA ALA A 10 29.96 9.91 15.45
C ALA A 10 30.48 9.84 16.89
N LYS A 11 31.64 10.44 17.16
CA LYS A 11 32.25 10.53 18.50
C LYS A 11 31.36 11.28 19.48
N LYS A 12 30.76 12.40 19.06
CA LYS A 12 29.77 13.14 19.86
C LYS A 12 28.54 12.29 20.16
N GLY A 13 28.02 11.55 19.18
CA GLY A 13 26.88 10.65 19.34
C GLY A 13 27.16 9.49 20.30
N LEU A 14 28.36 8.91 20.25
CA LEU A 14 28.81 7.87 21.19
C LEU A 14 28.96 8.41 22.60
N SER A 15 29.56 9.60 22.77
CA SER A 15 29.70 10.24 24.07
C SER A 15 28.33 10.53 24.73
N GLU A 16 27.37 11.07 23.96
CA GLU A 16 26.01 11.30 24.46
C GLU A 16 25.29 9.99 24.83
N ARG A 17 25.47 8.93 24.04
CA ARG A 17 24.93 7.59 24.38
C ARG A 17 25.50 7.08 25.70
N ARG A 18 26.83 7.17 25.89
CA ARG A 18 27.49 6.79 27.15
C ARG A 18 27.04 7.65 28.34
N ARG A 19 26.85 8.96 28.13
CA ARG A 19 26.33 9.87 29.17
C ARG A 19 24.92 9.47 29.60
N LYS A 20 24.03 9.20 28.64
CA LYS A 20 22.65 8.75 28.93
C LYS A 20 22.61 7.39 29.61
N ALA A 21 23.49 6.46 29.22
CA ALA A 21 23.60 5.16 29.86
C ALA A 21 23.98 5.29 31.34
N ARG A 22 24.99 6.11 31.67
CA ARG A 22 25.39 6.42 33.06
C ARG A 22 24.27 7.05 33.89
N ILE A 23 23.56 8.02 33.32
CA ILE A 23 22.41 8.64 34.03
C ILE A 23 21.29 7.62 34.25
N LYS A 24 21.14 6.61 33.39
CA LYS A 24 20.10 5.58 33.50
C LYS A 24 20.48 4.44 34.44
N SER A 25 21.77 4.12 34.59
CA SER A 25 22.23 3.09 35.52
C SER A 25 22.04 3.51 36.97
N ASP A 26 22.23 4.80 37.27
CA ASP A 26 22.25 5.30 38.64
C ASP A 26 20.86 5.88 39.00
N PRO A 27 20.11 5.26 39.93
CA PRO A 27 18.72 5.63 40.19
C PRO A 27 18.56 7.07 40.72
N GLU A 28 19.50 7.53 41.54
CA GLU A 28 19.51 8.90 42.09
C GLU A 28 19.71 9.95 40.99
N LEU A 29 20.70 9.75 40.11
CA LEU A 29 20.95 10.65 38.98
C LEU A 29 19.77 10.67 38.01
N TYR A 30 19.13 9.51 37.79
CA TYR A 30 17.93 9.41 36.96
C TYR A 30 16.77 10.22 37.54
N ALA A 31 16.53 10.12 38.86
CA ALA A 31 15.50 10.87 39.55
C ALA A 31 15.73 12.39 39.44
N VAL A 32 16.95 12.86 39.69
CA VAL A 32 17.32 14.27 39.54
C VAL A 32 17.15 14.75 38.09
N HIS A 33 17.51 13.92 37.11
CA HIS A 33 17.32 14.25 35.69
C HIS A 33 15.83 14.39 35.34
N LYS A 34 14.99 13.45 35.80
CA LYS A 34 13.54 13.50 35.59
C LYS A 34 12.91 14.72 36.24
N GLU A 35 13.37 15.10 37.43
CA GLU A 35 12.91 16.32 38.10
C GLU A 35 13.20 17.57 37.27
N LYS A 36 14.44 17.71 36.79
CA LYS A 36 14.84 18.83 35.93
C LYS A 36 14.01 18.89 34.63
N ASP A 37 13.70 17.75 34.04
CA ASP A 37 12.83 17.69 32.85
C ASP A 37 11.40 18.11 33.16
N ARG A 38 10.86 17.68 34.31
CA ARG A 38 9.54 18.08 34.80
C ARG A 38 9.46 19.58 35.05
N GLN A 39 10.45 20.15 35.73
CA GLN A 39 10.55 21.60 35.95
C GLN A 39 10.65 22.38 34.63
N ARG A 40 11.46 21.91 33.67
CA ARG A 40 11.54 22.51 32.32
C ARG A 40 10.21 22.46 31.58
N TYR A 41 9.48 21.36 31.70
CA TYR A 41 8.16 21.22 31.10
C TYR A 41 7.17 22.23 31.69
N TYR A 42 7.06 22.30 33.02
CA TYR A 42 6.17 23.26 33.68
C TYR A 42 6.52 24.70 33.36
N LYS A 43 7.82 25.06 33.36
CA LYS A 43 8.28 26.39 32.94
C LYS A 43 7.79 26.74 31.53
N ARG A 44 7.98 25.84 30.55
CA ARG A 44 7.53 26.06 29.16
C ARG A 44 6.01 26.06 29.00
N LYS A 45 5.29 25.30 29.82
CA LYS A 45 3.83 25.29 29.86
C LYS A 45 3.30 26.62 30.41
N ASN A 46 3.87 27.10 31.52
CA ASN A 46 3.52 28.38 32.12
C ASN A 46 3.86 29.57 31.20
N GLU A 47 4.96 29.49 30.44
CA GLU A 47 5.31 30.47 29.39
C GLU A 47 4.40 30.40 28.15
N GLY A 48 3.41 29.47 28.10
CA GLY A 48 2.51 29.31 26.96
C GLY A 48 3.18 28.75 25.68
N LYS A 49 4.42 28.25 25.79
CA LYS A 49 5.17 27.63 24.67
C LYS A 49 4.72 26.20 24.38
N ILE A 50 4.07 25.55 25.34
CA ILE A 50 3.45 24.24 25.19
C ILE A 50 1.96 24.44 25.43
N LYS A 51 1.17 24.35 24.36
CA LYS A 51 -0.30 24.43 24.40
C LYS A 51 -0.89 23.03 24.22
N SER A 52 -1.98 22.74 24.92
CA SER A 52 -2.74 21.53 24.64
C SER A 52 -3.44 21.65 23.28
N VAL A 53 -3.83 20.53 22.64
CA VAL A 53 -4.48 20.56 21.32
C VAL A 53 -5.80 21.34 21.39
N SER A 54 -6.54 21.25 22.49
CA SER A 54 -7.77 22.01 22.73
C SER A 54 -7.54 23.52 22.83
N GLU A 55 -6.37 23.96 23.29
CA GLU A 55 -5.98 25.37 23.41
C GLU A 55 -5.45 25.96 22.08
N LEU A 56 -5.24 25.15 21.05
CA LEU A 56 -4.82 25.61 19.73
C LEU A 56 -6.01 26.16 18.93
N ASP A 57 -5.74 27.12 18.05
CA ASP A 57 -6.71 27.60 17.06
C ASP A 57 -7.22 26.44 16.17
N PRO A 58 -8.51 26.38 15.76
CA PRO A 58 -9.05 25.26 14.99
C PRO A 58 -8.24 24.92 13.74
N ARG A 59 -7.65 25.92 13.07
CA ARG A 59 -6.77 25.70 11.92
C ARG A 59 -5.48 24.98 12.32
N GLN A 60 -4.87 25.38 13.44
CA GLN A 60 -3.68 24.75 13.99
C GLN A 60 -3.97 23.33 14.51
N GLN A 61 -5.14 23.11 15.11
CA GLN A 61 -5.60 21.77 15.48
C GLN A 61 -5.65 20.84 14.27
N GLY A 62 -6.17 21.34 13.13
CA GLY A 62 -6.19 20.60 11.86
C GLY A 62 -4.79 20.17 11.42
N ILE A 63 -3.84 21.11 11.41
CA ILE A 63 -2.43 20.85 11.07
C ILE A 63 -1.81 19.82 12.04
N PHE A 64 -2.06 19.96 13.34
CA PHE A 64 -1.53 19.03 14.34
C PHE A 64 -2.07 17.61 14.16
N ARG A 65 -3.39 17.47 13.95
CA ARG A 65 -4.04 16.17 13.70
C ARG A 65 -3.51 15.53 12.43
N GLU A 66 -3.35 16.31 11.36
CA GLU A 66 -2.80 15.82 10.10
C GLU A 66 -1.35 15.36 10.24
N GLY A 67 -0.51 16.15 10.93
CA GLY A 67 0.85 15.75 11.27
C GLY A 67 0.90 14.45 12.08
N SER A 68 -0.03 14.28 13.04
CA SER A 68 -0.16 13.05 13.82
C SER A 68 -0.54 11.84 12.95
N ARG A 69 -1.49 11.99 12.02
CA ARG A 69 -1.86 10.95 11.04
C ARG A 69 -0.67 10.57 10.15
N ILE A 70 0.04 11.55 9.61
CA ILE A 70 1.22 11.33 8.76
C ILE A 70 2.30 10.56 9.55
N TYR A 71 2.59 10.99 10.78
CA TYR A 71 3.57 10.32 11.64
C TYR A 71 3.15 8.89 11.95
N SER A 72 1.89 8.66 12.34
CA SER A 72 1.34 7.34 12.61
C SER A 72 1.44 6.42 11.38
N ASN A 73 1.04 6.90 10.21
CA ASN A 73 1.15 6.15 8.96
C ASN A 73 2.61 5.80 8.62
N LYS A 74 3.53 6.76 8.79
CA LYS A 74 4.97 6.54 8.58
C LYS A 74 5.52 5.50 9.57
N HIS A 75 5.13 5.58 10.84
CA HIS A 75 5.52 4.62 11.87
C HIS A 75 5.01 3.22 11.55
N ASN A 76 3.72 3.08 11.21
CA ASN A 76 3.10 1.81 10.83
C ASN A 76 3.73 1.21 9.59
N LEU A 77 4.04 2.04 8.58
CA LEU A 77 4.75 1.59 7.38
C LEU A 77 6.16 1.09 7.73
N LYS A 78 6.90 1.80 8.60
CA LYS A 78 8.22 1.35 9.07
C LYS A 78 8.12 0.04 9.85
N ARG A 79 7.10 -0.11 10.71
CA ARG A 79 6.83 -1.34 11.46
C ARG A 79 6.57 -2.52 10.51
N ARG A 80 5.67 -2.35 9.54
CA ARG A 80 5.36 -3.36 8.51
C ARG A 80 6.58 -3.74 7.67
N ARG A 81 7.41 -2.77 7.29
CA ARG A 81 8.67 -3.07 6.56
C ARG A 81 9.63 -3.92 7.40
N LYS A 82 9.69 -3.69 8.71
CA LYS A 82 10.51 -4.50 9.61
C LYS A 82 9.94 -5.90 9.75
N GLU A 83 8.62 -6.03 9.92
CA GLU A 83 7.92 -7.31 9.97
C GLU A 83 8.16 -8.14 8.69
N MET A 84 8.04 -7.52 7.50
CA MET A 84 8.32 -8.20 6.23
C MET A 84 9.77 -8.66 6.10
N ARG A 85 10.74 -7.85 6.55
CA ARG A 85 12.16 -8.24 6.51
C ARG A 85 12.46 -9.45 7.39
N CYS A 86 11.88 -9.51 8.59
CA CYS A 86 12.06 -10.65 9.48
C CYS A 86 11.50 -11.94 8.86
N LEU A 87 10.36 -11.86 8.16
CA LEU A 87 9.77 -13.02 7.47
C LEU A 87 10.61 -13.50 6.27
N GLU A 88 11.29 -12.59 5.57
CA GLU A 88 12.22 -12.97 4.48
C GLU A 88 13.47 -13.70 5.04
N GLU A 89 13.98 -13.27 6.20
CA GLU A 89 15.12 -13.91 6.87
C GLU A 89 14.79 -15.36 7.32
N ASP A 90 13.54 -15.62 7.72
CA ASP A 90 13.10 -16.97 8.16
C ASP A 90 12.91 -17.96 7.00
N LEU A 91 12.75 -17.49 5.75
CA LEU A 91 12.58 -18.35 4.57
C LEU A 91 13.90 -18.76 3.90
N VAL A 92 15.03 -18.19 4.33
CA VAL A 92 16.38 -18.58 3.89
C VAL A 92 16.97 -19.58 4.89
N ILE A 93 16.23 -20.64 5.18
CA ILE A 93 16.82 -21.89 5.68
C ILE A 93 16.89 -22.80 4.46
N VAL A 94 17.93 -22.60 3.65
CA VAL A 94 18.38 -23.66 2.74
C VAL A 94 18.94 -24.72 3.67
N PRO A 95 18.34 -25.92 3.78
CA PRO A 95 19.02 -27.02 4.44
C PRO A 95 20.33 -27.20 3.68
N GLU A 96 21.43 -26.85 4.35
CA GLU A 96 22.77 -27.15 3.90
C GLU A 96 22.88 -28.67 3.93
N VAL A 97 22.48 -29.30 2.83
CA VAL A 97 22.76 -30.70 2.56
C VAL A 97 24.27 -30.77 2.38
N THR A 98 24.98 -30.85 3.49
CA THR A 98 26.36 -31.29 3.52
C THR A 98 26.34 -32.80 3.27
N ASP A 99 26.18 -33.16 2.00
CA ASP A 99 26.54 -34.49 1.53
C ASP A 99 28.05 -34.63 1.71
N LYS A 100 28.44 -35.10 2.89
CA LYS A 100 29.73 -35.72 3.15
C LYS A 100 29.69 -37.12 2.55
N THR A 101 29.80 -37.19 1.23
CA THR A 101 30.23 -38.41 0.55
C THR A 101 31.63 -38.17 0.04
N ASP A 102 32.60 -38.65 0.83
CA ASP A 102 33.98 -38.87 0.40
C ASP A 102 33.96 -39.96 -0.69
N ASP A 103 33.89 -39.56 -1.96
CA ASP A 103 34.15 -40.47 -3.09
C ASP A 103 35.19 -39.83 -4.01
N PRO A 104 36.41 -40.41 -4.12
CA PRO A 104 37.43 -39.88 -5.00
C PRO A 104 37.24 -40.40 -6.43
N LEU A 105 37.36 -39.45 -7.36
CA LEU A 105 37.99 -39.66 -8.66
C LEU A 105 37.20 -40.44 -9.72
N VAL A 106 36.30 -39.76 -10.45
CA VAL A 106 36.09 -40.04 -11.89
C VAL A 106 36.00 -38.74 -12.67
N THR A 107 37.10 -38.41 -13.33
CA THR A 107 37.16 -37.42 -14.40
C THR A 107 36.50 -38.02 -15.64
N SER A 108 35.33 -37.51 -16.01
CA SER A 108 34.81 -37.69 -17.37
C SER A 108 34.25 -36.37 -17.86
N GLN A 109 35.00 -35.80 -18.80
CA GLN A 109 34.61 -34.68 -19.64
C GLN A 109 33.30 -35.03 -20.34
N SER A 110 32.32 -34.14 -20.28
CA SER A 110 31.19 -34.12 -21.20
C SER A 110 30.89 -32.67 -21.51
N GLN A 111 31.36 -32.23 -22.67
CA GLN A 111 30.96 -30.98 -23.30
C GLN A 111 29.48 -31.08 -23.67
N THR A 112 28.62 -30.35 -22.98
CA THR A 112 27.28 -30.03 -23.49
C THR A 112 27.33 -28.66 -24.13
N VAL A 113 27.42 -28.65 -25.46
CA VAL A 113 27.16 -27.49 -26.32
C VAL A 113 25.68 -27.14 -26.18
N LEU A 114 25.36 -26.05 -25.47
CA LEU A 114 24.00 -25.49 -25.48
C LEU A 114 23.85 -24.59 -26.70
N GLN A 115 23.21 -25.14 -27.73
CA GLN A 115 22.65 -24.38 -28.84
C GLN A 115 21.48 -23.52 -28.32
N THR A 116 21.65 -22.21 -28.37
CA THR A 116 20.58 -21.23 -28.20
C THR A 116 19.73 -21.19 -29.47
N GLU A 117 18.64 -21.95 -29.50
CA GLU A 117 17.59 -21.74 -30.50
C GLU A 117 16.70 -20.56 -30.09
N ALA A 118 16.78 -19.49 -30.88
CA ALA A 118 15.88 -18.36 -30.82
C ALA A 118 14.49 -18.78 -31.31
N SER A 119 13.65 -19.22 -30.37
CA SER A 119 12.23 -19.49 -30.63
C SER A 119 11.47 -18.16 -30.77
N SER A 120 11.12 -17.84 -32.01
CA SER A 120 10.30 -16.71 -32.43
C SER A 120 8.84 -16.93 -32.05
N TYR A 121 8.45 -16.48 -30.85
CA TYR A 121 7.05 -16.43 -30.47
C TYR A 121 6.33 -15.26 -31.16
N VAL A 122 5.73 -15.53 -32.32
CA VAL A 122 4.67 -14.70 -32.91
C VAL A 122 3.41 -14.91 -32.06
N ALA A 123 3.19 -14.01 -31.11
CA ALA A 123 1.97 -14.01 -30.30
C ALA A 123 0.81 -13.36 -31.08
N LEU A 124 -0.04 -14.21 -31.65
CA LEU A 124 -1.37 -13.86 -32.16
C LEU A 124 -2.20 -13.22 -31.03
N LEU A 125 -2.63 -11.98 -31.25
CA LEU A 125 -3.59 -11.27 -30.40
C LEU A 125 -5.01 -11.79 -30.68
N PRO A 126 -5.75 -12.32 -29.69
CA PRO A 126 -7.18 -12.56 -29.85
C PRO A 126 -7.92 -11.24 -29.73
N SER A 127 -8.43 -10.77 -30.86
CA SER A 127 -9.49 -9.79 -31.00
C SER A 127 -10.81 -10.39 -30.56
N SER A 128 -11.17 -10.23 -29.28
CA SER A 128 -12.55 -10.44 -28.84
C SER A 128 -12.94 -9.40 -27.80
N SER A 129 -13.48 -8.31 -28.32
CA SER A 129 -14.29 -7.33 -27.61
C SER A 129 -15.58 -8.00 -27.12
N SER A 130 -15.59 -8.51 -25.89
CA SER A 130 -16.83 -8.73 -25.16
C SER A 130 -16.92 -7.69 -24.05
N VAL A 131 -17.73 -6.67 -24.29
CA VAL A 131 -18.10 -5.64 -23.31
C VAL A 131 -18.93 -6.33 -22.23
N VAL A 132 -18.28 -6.77 -21.15
CA VAL A 132 -18.98 -7.21 -19.94
C VAL A 132 -19.44 -5.95 -19.21
N SER A 133 -20.71 -5.61 -19.37
CA SER A 133 -21.37 -4.53 -18.61
C SER A 133 -21.41 -4.95 -17.14
N PHE A 134 -20.52 -4.37 -16.34
CA PHE A 134 -20.55 -4.53 -14.89
C PHE A 134 -21.74 -3.76 -14.32
N PRO A 135 -22.66 -4.42 -13.58
CA PRO A 135 -23.73 -3.70 -12.89
C PRO A 135 -23.09 -2.77 -11.85
N LEU A 136 -23.40 -1.48 -11.97
CA LEU A 136 -22.97 -0.47 -11.00
C LEU A 136 -23.39 -0.93 -9.59
N PRO A 137 -22.48 -0.84 -8.60
CA PRO A 137 -22.83 -1.16 -7.22
C PRO A 137 -23.96 -0.23 -6.79
N GLN A 138 -25.11 -0.82 -6.48
CA GLN A 138 -26.24 -0.09 -5.93
C GLN A 138 -25.77 0.63 -4.68
N ARG A 139 -25.86 1.96 -4.75
CA ARG A 139 -25.54 2.90 -3.69
C ARG A 139 -26.28 2.46 -2.42
N ILE A 140 -25.54 1.83 -1.50
CA ILE A 140 -26.05 1.46 -0.18
C ILE A 140 -26.56 2.76 0.46
N LYS A 141 -27.88 2.92 0.51
CA LYS A 141 -28.53 3.98 1.25
C LYS A 141 -28.19 3.73 2.71
N ALA A 142 -27.28 4.53 3.25
CA ALA A 142 -27.02 4.55 4.67
C ALA A 142 -28.38 4.76 5.36
N TYR A 143 -28.79 3.77 6.16
CA TYR A 143 -29.90 3.89 7.09
C TYR A 143 -29.55 5.03 8.03
N ARG A 144 -30.05 6.22 7.71
CA ARG A 144 -30.03 7.38 8.59
C ARG A 144 -31.05 7.04 9.67
N GLY A 145 -30.55 6.62 10.83
CA GLY A 145 -31.37 6.38 12.01
C GLY A 145 -32.35 7.54 12.21
N SER A 146 -33.59 7.17 12.46
CA SER A 146 -34.71 8.07 12.71
C SER A 146 -34.41 8.95 13.92
N SER A 147 -33.94 10.17 13.68
CA SER A 147 -34.17 11.27 14.60
C SER A 147 -35.59 11.77 14.35
N ALA A 148 -36.43 11.65 15.37
CA ALA A 148 -37.81 12.11 15.40
C ALA A 148 -37.96 13.55 14.86
N PRO A 149 -39.05 13.86 14.14
CA PRO A 149 -39.35 15.21 13.74
C PRO A 149 -39.83 15.99 14.97
N LEU A 150 -38.98 16.88 15.49
CA LEU A 150 -39.45 17.96 16.35
C LEU A 150 -40.22 18.94 15.47
N SER A 151 -41.49 19.09 15.82
CA SER A 151 -42.47 20.02 15.27
C SER A 151 -41.88 21.43 15.13
N PRO A 152 -42.17 22.16 14.04
CA PRO A 152 -41.91 23.59 14.01
C PRO A 152 -42.86 24.30 14.99
N PRO A 153 -42.37 25.22 15.85
CA PRO A 153 -43.26 26.15 16.52
C PRO A 153 -43.85 27.08 15.46
N SER A 154 -45.16 26.95 15.24
CA SER A 154 -46.02 28.02 14.74
C SER A 154 -45.93 29.22 15.69
N ASP A 155 -46.10 30.42 15.12
CA ASP A 155 -46.13 31.72 15.81
C ASP A 155 -44.80 32.43 16.01
N VAL A 156 -44.33 33.11 14.96
CA VAL A 156 -44.04 34.56 15.07
C VAL A 156 -44.39 35.24 13.75
N SER A 157 -45.68 35.53 13.57
CA SER A 157 -46.08 36.65 12.71
C SER A 157 -45.75 37.94 13.45
N LYS A 158 -45.29 38.96 12.70
CA LYS A 158 -44.99 40.34 13.13
C LYS A 158 -43.60 40.53 13.77
N ILE A 159 -42.63 40.94 12.95
CA ILE A 159 -41.82 42.17 13.09
C ILE A 159 -41.25 42.47 11.70
N SER A 160 -42.06 43.09 10.84
CA SER A 160 -41.58 43.89 9.73
C SER A 160 -41.38 45.32 10.25
N LYS A 161 -40.26 45.56 10.95
CA LYS A 161 -39.84 46.91 11.32
C LYS A 161 -38.63 47.29 10.47
N LEU A 162 -38.94 47.98 9.37
CA LEU A 162 -38.26 49.17 8.89
C LEU A 162 -36.86 49.39 9.49
N CYS A 163 -35.85 48.82 8.86
CA CYS A 163 -34.50 49.36 8.97
C CYS A 163 -34.34 50.31 7.78
N THR A 164 -34.86 51.52 7.92
CA THR A 164 -34.46 52.65 7.11
C THR A 164 -32.96 52.81 7.29
N ARG A 165 -32.19 52.45 6.25
CA ARG A 165 -30.78 52.75 6.14
C ARG A 165 -30.62 54.26 6.32
N SER A 166 -30.22 54.68 7.51
CA SER A 166 -29.68 56.00 7.75
C SER A 166 -28.55 56.19 6.75
N SER A 167 -28.71 57.18 5.87
CA SER A 167 -27.67 57.65 4.96
C SER A 167 -26.46 58.05 5.80
N VAL A 168 -25.53 57.10 5.97
CA VAL A 168 -24.21 57.39 6.50
C VAL A 168 -23.60 58.34 5.48
N ARG A 169 -23.55 59.62 5.84
CA ARG A 169 -22.77 60.63 5.11
C ARG A 169 -21.37 60.05 5.02
N VAL A 170 -21.01 59.63 3.81
CA VAL A 170 -19.64 59.30 3.44
C VAL A 170 -18.90 60.62 3.58
N ILE A 171 -18.32 60.85 4.75
CA ILE A 171 -17.28 61.85 4.91
C ILE A 171 -16.16 61.31 4.05
N GLU A 172 -16.00 61.88 2.85
CA GLU A 172 -14.84 61.74 2.01
C GLU A 172 -13.64 62.26 2.81
N LYS A 173 -13.11 61.40 3.69
CA LYS A 173 -11.77 61.59 4.22
C LYS A 173 -10.85 61.40 3.02
N GLU A 174 -10.39 62.51 2.46
CA GLU A 174 -9.31 62.56 1.50
C GLU A 174 -8.19 61.66 2.01
N PHE A 175 -8.08 60.48 1.41
CA PHE A 175 -7.00 59.56 1.73
C PHE A 175 -5.70 60.27 1.35
N PRO A 176 -4.73 60.39 2.27
CA PRO A 176 -3.46 61.02 1.95
C PRO A 176 -2.88 60.35 0.70
N PRO A 177 -2.32 61.13 -0.24
CA PRO A 177 -1.80 60.59 -1.49
C PRO A 177 -0.81 59.48 -1.15
N THR A 178 -1.16 58.25 -1.54
CA THR A 178 -0.31 57.09 -1.30
C THR A 178 1.09 57.42 -1.84
N PRO A 179 2.14 57.31 -1.02
CA PRO A 179 3.49 57.64 -1.48
C PRO A 179 3.77 56.75 -2.68
N LYS A 180 4.03 57.37 -3.84
CA LYS A 180 4.37 56.70 -5.10
C LYS A 180 5.61 55.84 -4.87
N ALA A 181 5.39 54.62 -4.42
CA ALA A 181 6.42 53.68 -4.04
C ALA A 181 7.02 53.10 -5.32
N ASN A 182 7.89 53.86 -5.98
CA ASN A 182 8.82 53.37 -6.99
C ASN A 182 9.92 52.54 -6.32
N LYS A 183 9.52 51.49 -5.58
CA LYS A 183 10.45 50.45 -5.17
C LYS A 183 10.67 49.60 -6.42
N LYS A 184 11.71 49.92 -7.18
CA LYS A 184 12.26 49.03 -8.21
C LYS A 184 12.51 47.68 -7.54
N LEU A 185 11.55 46.76 -7.69
CA LEU A 185 11.65 45.42 -7.14
C LEU A 185 12.90 44.81 -7.72
N ASN A 186 13.82 44.40 -6.84
CA ASN A 186 15.10 43.84 -7.23
C ASN A 186 14.85 42.61 -8.11
N THR A 187 15.09 42.73 -9.42
CA THR A 187 14.82 41.71 -10.43
C THR A 187 15.50 40.38 -10.08
N LYS A 188 16.65 40.44 -9.40
CA LYS A 188 17.34 39.25 -8.87
C LYS A 188 16.47 38.44 -7.90
N VAL A 189 15.73 39.11 -7.01
CA VAL A 189 14.84 38.45 -6.03
C VAL A 189 13.66 37.77 -6.74
N ILE A 190 13.11 38.41 -7.76
CA ILE A 190 12.02 37.84 -8.58
C ILE A 190 12.52 36.58 -9.31
N ILE A 191 13.68 36.66 -9.98
CA ILE A 191 14.29 35.53 -10.69
C ILE A 191 14.59 34.38 -9.74
N CYS A 192 15.17 34.64 -8.56
CA CYS A 192 15.44 33.62 -7.55
C CYS A 192 14.14 32.91 -7.09
N ARG A 193 13.06 33.66 -6.87
CA ARG A 193 11.75 33.08 -6.50
C ARG A 193 11.17 32.22 -7.62
N LEU A 194 11.28 32.65 -8.87
CA LEU A 194 10.82 31.88 -10.03
C LEU A 194 11.62 30.58 -10.19
N LYS A 195 12.95 30.65 -10.11
CA LYS A 195 13.82 29.47 -10.15
C LYS A 195 13.46 28.45 -9.06
N TYR A 196 13.25 28.92 -7.83
CA TYR A 196 12.82 28.05 -6.73
C TYR A 196 11.47 27.39 -6.99
N ARG A 197 10.47 28.16 -7.45
CA ARG A 197 9.13 27.63 -7.79
C ARG A 197 9.20 26.58 -8.89
N MET A 198 9.94 26.86 -9.96
CA MET A 198 10.11 25.91 -11.06
C MET A 198 10.81 24.63 -10.62
N ASN A 199 11.89 24.73 -9.84
CA ASN A 199 12.58 23.56 -9.31
C ASN A 199 11.65 22.74 -8.39
N LYS A 200 10.83 23.41 -7.58
CA LYS A 200 9.85 22.71 -6.72
C LYS A 200 8.79 21.98 -7.54
N ILE A 201 8.26 22.59 -8.60
CA ILE A 201 7.31 21.94 -9.52
C ILE A 201 7.95 20.72 -10.19
N TYR A 202 9.18 20.86 -10.67
CA TYR A 202 9.93 19.75 -11.27
C TYR A 202 10.11 18.57 -10.31
N GLN A 203 10.48 18.84 -9.04
CA GLN A 203 10.59 17.80 -8.02
C GLN A 203 9.27 17.07 -7.77
N LEU A 204 8.15 17.81 -7.65
CA LEU A 204 6.83 17.21 -7.47
C LEU A 204 6.40 16.35 -8.67
N GLN A 205 6.70 16.80 -9.89
CA GLN A 205 6.44 16.01 -11.09
C GLN A 205 7.27 14.73 -11.12
N LYS A 206 8.55 14.80 -10.74
CA LYS A 206 9.43 13.64 -10.65
C LYS A 206 8.92 12.62 -9.63
N GLU A 207 8.58 13.07 -8.43
CA GLU A 207 7.97 12.22 -7.39
C GLU A 207 6.69 11.54 -7.90
N LYS A 208 5.83 12.28 -8.63
CA LYS A 208 4.61 11.72 -9.20
C LYS A 208 4.87 10.65 -10.26
N ILE A 209 5.87 10.85 -11.10
CA ILE A 209 6.29 9.86 -12.11
C ILE A 209 6.77 8.57 -11.42
N ASP A 210 7.57 8.70 -10.36
CA ASP A 210 8.07 7.54 -9.63
C ASP A 210 6.94 6.79 -8.90
N GLU A 211 5.98 7.49 -8.31
CA GLU A 211 4.76 6.88 -7.78
C GLU A 211 4.02 6.06 -8.84
N LEU A 212 3.77 6.64 -10.02
CA LEU A 212 3.08 5.98 -11.12
C LEU A 212 3.84 4.74 -11.62
N LYS A 213 5.17 4.79 -11.68
CA LYS A 213 6.00 3.62 -12.01
C LYS A 213 5.79 2.48 -11.01
N THR A 214 5.78 2.77 -9.70
CA THR A 214 5.56 1.74 -8.68
C THR A 214 4.15 1.13 -8.74
N VAL A 215 3.13 1.94 -9.06
CA VAL A 215 1.75 1.45 -9.24
C VAL A 215 1.67 0.52 -10.46
N ASN A 216 2.25 0.93 -11.58
CA ASN A 216 2.30 0.12 -12.80
C ASN A 216 3.03 -1.21 -12.58
N GLU A 217 4.13 -1.22 -11.82
CA GLU A 217 4.86 -2.45 -11.50
C GLU A 217 4.00 -3.41 -10.66
N ARG A 218 3.26 -2.90 -9.67
CA ARG A 218 2.32 -3.71 -8.86
C ARG A 218 1.21 -4.30 -9.73
N GLN A 219 0.64 -3.51 -10.63
CA GLN A 219 -0.39 -3.98 -11.56
C GLN A 219 0.15 -5.07 -12.48
N ARG A 220 1.36 -4.90 -13.04
CA ARG A 220 2.02 -5.93 -13.85
C ARG A 220 2.20 -7.24 -13.07
N LYS A 221 2.67 -7.17 -11.83
CA LYS A 221 2.82 -8.36 -10.95
C LYS A 221 1.47 -9.03 -10.68
N GLN A 222 0.41 -8.25 -10.46
CA GLN A 222 -0.94 -8.79 -10.25
C GLN A 222 -1.48 -9.48 -11.50
N ILE A 223 -1.32 -8.87 -12.69
CA ILE A 223 -1.70 -9.47 -13.96
C ILE A 223 -0.96 -10.80 -14.17
N TYR A 224 0.35 -10.84 -13.88
CA TYR A 224 1.14 -12.06 -13.99
C TYR A 224 0.62 -13.18 -13.08
N ARG A 225 0.32 -12.87 -11.80
CA ARG A 225 -0.27 -13.84 -10.87
C ARG A 225 -1.61 -14.39 -11.36
N LEU A 226 -2.47 -13.53 -11.88
CA LEU A 226 -3.77 -13.93 -12.43
C LEU A 226 -3.59 -14.82 -13.66
N LYS A 227 -2.70 -14.45 -14.60
CA LYS A 227 -2.40 -15.28 -15.77
C LYS A 227 -1.91 -16.66 -15.38
N TYR A 228 -1.02 -16.73 -14.38
CA TYR A 228 -0.52 -18.00 -13.84
C TYR A 228 -1.64 -18.84 -13.23
N GLN A 229 -2.50 -18.26 -12.39
CA GLN A 229 -3.65 -18.94 -11.82
C GLN A 229 -4.61 -19.45 -12.89
N SER A 230 -4.91 -18.63 -13.91
CA SER A 230 -5.74 -19.04 -15.04
C SER A 230 -5.13 -20.18 -15.85
N ALA A 231 -3.81 -20.18 -16.07
CA ALA A 231 -3.13 -21.28 -16.76
C ALA A 231 -3.24 -22.58 -15.95
N LYS A 232 -3.01 -22.51 -14.63
CA LYS A 232 -3.12 -23.66 -13.73
C LYS A 232 -4.55 -24.25 -13.69
N LEU A 233 -5.57 -23.38 -13.71
CA LEU A 233 -6.96 -23.84 -13.80
C LEU A 233 -7.25 -24.60 -15.09
N ARG A 234 -6.73 -24.13 -16.23
CA ARG A 234 -6.88 -24.84 -17.52
C ARG A 234 -6.20 -26.21 -17.51
N GLU A 235 -5.06 -26.32 -16.85
CA GLU A 235 -4.36 -27.61 -16.68
C GLU A 235 -5.21 -28.59 -15.85
N TYR A 236 -5.80 -28.13 -14.75
CA TYR A 236 -6.73 -28.96 -13.97
C TYR A 236 -7.99 -29.36 -14.76
N GLU A 237 -8.57 -28.46 -15.53
CA GLU A 237 -9.71 -28.76 -16.41
C GLU A 237 -9.34 -29.82 -17.46
N TYR A 238 -8.13 -29.75 -18.03
CA TYR A 238 -7.64 -30.74 -18.99
C TYR A 238 -7.48 -32.12 -18.35
N ILE A 239 -6.81 -32.21 -17.19
CA ILE A 239 -6.66 -33.47 -16.44
C ILE A 239 -8.02 -34.05 -16.07
N SER A 240 -8.95 -33.20 -15.60
CA SER A 240 -10.30 -33.64 -15.24
C SER A 240 -11.07 -34.20 -16.43
N LYS A 241 -10.93 -33.62 -17.63
CA LYS A 241 -11.60 -34.12 -18.84
C LYS A 241 -11.05 -35.48 -19.25
N ASN A 242 -9.73 -35.63 -19.30
CA ASN A 242 -9.11 -36.90 -19.67
C ASN A 242 -9.49 -38.03 -18.71
N ASN A 243 -9.47 -37.78 -17.39
CA ASN A 243 -9.90 -38.78 -16.40
C ASN A 243 -11.36 -39.21 -16.59
N THR A 244 -12.26 -38.30 -17.00
CA THR A 244 -13.66 -38.67 -17.27
C THR A 244 -13.82 -39.49 -18.56
N GLU A 245 -12.95 -39.30 -19.55
CA GLU A 245 -12.93 -40.11 -20.76
C GLU A 245 -12.40 -41.53 -20.47
N ASP A 246 -11.35 -41.65 -19.66
CA ASP A 246 -10.81 -42.93 -19.21
C ASP A 246 -11.85 -43.75 -18.41
N ILE A 247 -12.58 -43.09 -17.51
CA ILE A 247 -13.67 -43.74 -16.75
C ILE A 247 -14.76 -44.24 -17.72
N LYS A 248 -15.24 -43.40 -18.64
CA LYS A 248 -16.27 -43.79 -19.63
C LYS A 248 -15.80 -44.95 -20.51
N GLN A 249 -14.54 -44.97 -20.90
CA GLN A 249 -13.95 -46.04 -21.69
C GLN A 249 -13.92 -47.35 -20.89
N SER A 250 -13.48 -47.30 -19.62
CA SER A 250 -13.47 -48.47 -18.73
C SER A 250 -14.87 -49.04 -18.46
N GLU A 251 -15.88 -48.17 -18.31
CA GLU A 251 -17.29 -48.56 -18.16
C GLU A 251 -17.82 -49.24 -19.44
N SER A 252 -17.53 -48.66 -20.61
CA SER A 252 -17.89 -49.24 -21.91
C SER A 252 -17.31 -50.63 -22.12
N ASP A 253 -16.02 -50.82 -21.79
CA ASP A 253 -15.36 -52.11 -21.94
C ASP A 253 -15.85 -53.15 -20.91
N THR A 254 -16.22 -52.71 -19.71
CA THR A 254 -16.88 -53.55 -18.70
C THR A 254 -18.26 -54.02 -19.19
N ILE A 255 -19.08 -53.13 -19.76
CA ILE A 255 -20.39 -53.46 -20.33
C ILE A 255 -20.24 -54.46 -21.49
N LYS A 256 -19.31 -54.23 -22.44
CA LYS A 256 -19.03 -55.17 -23.54
C LYS A 256 -18.66 -56.56 -23.02
N THR A 257 -17.84 -56.62 -21.98
CA THR A 257 -17.41 -57.88 -21.34
C THR A 257 -18.61 -58.61 -20.74
N ILE A 258 -19.48 -57.92 -20.00
CA ILE A 258 -20.70 -58.51 -19.43
C ILE A 258 -21.62 -59.04 -20.53
N VAL A 259 -21.84 -58.26 -21.60
CA VAL A 259 -22.67 -58.67 -22.74
C VAL A 259 -22.10 -59.91 -23.44
N CYS A 260 -20.77 -60.00 -23.63
CA CYS A 260 -20.12 -61.20 -24.18
C CYS A 260 -20.31 -62.45 -23.31
N VAL A 261 -20.18 -62.30 -21.98
CA VAL A 261 -20.34 -63.42 -21.04
C VAL A 261 -21.79 -63.90 -20.99
N LEU A 262 -22.77 -62.98 -20.99
CA LEU A 262 -24.19 -63.33 -20.99
C LEU A 262 -24.65 -63.89 -22.34
N GLY A 263 -24.16 -63.35 -23.46
CA GLY A 263 -24.49 -63.81 -24.81
C GLY A 263 -24.04 -65.24 -25.11
N ARG A 264 -22.97 -65.73 -24.46
CA ARG A 264 -22.51 -67.12 -24.58
C ARG A 264 -23.37 -68.15 -23.84
N LYS A 265 -24.29 -67.73 -22.96
CA LYS A 265 -25.16 -68.65 -22.19
C LYS A 265 -26.39 -69.14 -22.96
N SER A 266 -26.62 -68.69 -24.18
CA SER A 266 -27.80 -69.09 -24.98
C SER A 266 -27.59 -70.36 -25.83
N SER A 267 -26.36 -70.86 -25.98
CA SER A 267 -26.11 -72.18 -26.56
C SER A 267 -26.11 -73.27 -25.48
N LEU A 268 -27.16 -73.32 -24.65
CA LEU A 268 -27.41 -74.55 -23.91
C LEU A 268 -27.66 -75.65 -24.94
N PRO A 269 -26.98 -76.81 -24.86
CA PRO A 269 -27.22 -77.90 -25.77
C PRO A 269 -28.71 -78.26 -25.68
N ARG A 270 -29.46 -78.03 -26.76
CA ARG A 270 -30.84 -78.52 -26.86
C ARG A 270 -30.75 -80.02 -26.70
N LYS A 271 -31.08 -80.53 -25.51
CA LYS A 271 -31.28 -81.96 -25.29
C LYS A 271 -32.39 -82.37 -26.26
N ARG A 272 -32.01 -83.06 -27.35
CA ARG A 272 -32.95 -83.73 -28.24
C ARG A 272 -33.68 -84.76 -27.39
N ILE A 273 -34.90 -84.43 -26.99
CA ILE A 273 -35.83 -85.42 -26.45
C ILE A 273 -36.16 -86.33 -27.63
N LYS A 274 -35.64 -87.57 -27.59
CA LYS A 274 -36.03 -88.62 -28.52
C LYS A 274 -37.39 -89.13 -28.01
N ASN A 275 -38.43 -88.88 -28.81
CA ASN A 275 -39.69 -89.64 -28.72
C ASN A 275 -39.55 -90.91 -29.55
#